data_AF-A0A8G0KR43-F1
#
_entry.id   AF-A0A8G0KR43-F1
#
_cell.length_a   1.000
_cell.length_b   1.000
_cell.length_c   1.000
_cell.angle_alpha   90.00
_cell.angle_beta   90.00
_cell.angle_gamma   90.00
#
_symmetry.space_group_name_H-M   'P 1'
#
loop_
_entity.id
_entity.type
_entity.pdbx_description
1 polymer ?
#
loop_
_entity_poly.entity_id
_entity_poly.type
_entity_poly.pdbx_seq_one_letter_code
_entity_poly.pdbx_strand_id
1 'polypeptide(L)'
;MKSIFDLNNQNLGVDGKIMAALDKLASIQRYLIWEQSKKKGLSPIQIQLLIFLKHHRSEQATVSYLAKEFHVTKPTISDAVKILFQKKLVVKKRMLQMLVVML
;
A
#
# COMPACT_ATOMS: atom_id res chain seq x y z
N MET A 1 10.84 21.39 -21.24
CA MET A 1 11.25 20.03 -20.81
C MET A 1 10.32 19.04 -21.51
N LYS A 2 10.81 18.08 -22.29
CA LYS A 2 9.94 17.08 -22.93
C LYS A 2 9.42 16.10 -21.87
N SER A 3 8.15 15.70 -21.97
CA SER A 3 7.48 14.85 -20.97
C SER A 3 8.13 13.46 -20.90
N ILE A 4 8.32 12.94 -19.68
CA ILE A 4 8.78 11.57 -19.42
C ILE A 4 7.75 10.49 -19.83
N PHE A 5 6.51 10.91 -20.16
CA PHE A 5 5.44 10.05 -20.65
C PHE A 5 5.33 10.02 -22.18
N ASP A 6 6.14 10.80 -22.90
CA ASP A 6 6.20 10.74 -24.37
C ASP A 6 7.02 9.53 -24.81
N LEU A 7 6.36 8.53 -25.40
CA LEU A 7 6.97 7.29 -25.90
C LEU A 7 8.14 7.52 -26.85
N ASN A 8 8.12 8.64 -27.59
CA ASN A 8 9.19 9.00 -28.50
C ASN A 8 10.46 9.44 -27.77
N ASN A 9 10.37 9.91 -26.52
CA ASN A 9 11.52 10.26 -25.68
C ASN A 9 11.82 9.19 -24.63
N GLN A 10 10.82 8.42 -24.21
CA GLN A 10 10.96 7.41 -23.16
C GLN A 10 11.97 6.31 -23.54
N ASN A 11 12.09 6.01 -24.83
CA ASN A 11 13.07 5.04 -25.36
C ASN A 11 14.44 5.64 -25.70
N LEU A 12 14.57 6.97 -25.65
CA LEU A 12 15.78 7.70 -26.01
C LEU A 12 16.69 7.88 -24.78
N GLY A 13 17.42 6.81 -24.45
CA GLY A 13 18.43 6.82 -23.40
C GLY A 13 18.10 5.93 -22.20
N VAL A 14 19.08 5.75 -21.32
CA VAL A 14 18.97 4.85 -20.16
C VAL A 14 17.98 5.40 -19.13
N ASP A 15 18.01 6.72 -18.86
CA ASP A 15 17.15 7.36 -17.87
C ASP A 15 15.65 7.21 -18.21
N GLY A 16 15.28 7.45 -19.46
CA GLY A 16 13.91 7.27 -19.94
C GLY A 16 13.42 5.83 -19.79
N LYS A 17 14.28 4.86 -20.11
CA LYS A 17 13.98 3.42 -19.97
C LYS A 17 13.83 3.01 -18.51
N ILE A 18 14.67 3.52 -17.62
CA ILE A 18 14.55 3.27 -16.17
C ILE A 18 13.21 3.81 -15.65
N MET A 19 12.85 5.04 -16.02
CA MET A 19 11.57 5.64 -15.62
C MET A 19 10.37 4.83 -16.15
N ALA A 20 10.41 4.41 -17.41
CA ALA A 20 9.38 3.54 -17.99
C ALA A 20 9.22 2.22 -17.25
N ALA A 21 10.35 1.58 -16.91
CA ALA A 21 10.35 0.31 -16.20
C ALA A 21 9.76 0.44 -14.78
N LEU A 22 10.13 1.49 -14.05
CA LEU A 22 9.59 1.76 -12.71
C LEU A 22 8.08 2.03 -12.75
N ASP A 23 7.60 2.83 -13.70
CA ASP A 23 6.16 3.08 -13.86
C ASP A 23 5.39 1.81 -14.26
N LYS A 24 5.97 0.99 -15.15
CA LYS A 24 5.38 -0.29 -15.54
C LYS A 24 5.29 -1.25 -14.35
N LEU A 25 6.33 -1.34 -13.53
CA LEU A 25 6.33 -2.15 -12.30
C LEU A 25 5.28 -1.65 -11.30
N ALA A 26 5.22 -0.34 -11.04
CA ALA A 26 4.21 0.25 -10.18
C ALA A 26 2.78 -0.03 -10.69
N SER A 27 2.58 0.01 -12.00
CA SER A 27 1.30 -0.31 -12.64
C SER A 27 0.90 -1.78 -12.50
N ILE A 28 1.84 -2.70 -12.69
CA ILE A 28 1.62 -4.14 -12.45
C ILE A 28 1.30 -4.39 -10.97
N GLN A 29 2.03 -3.76 -10.05
CA GLN A 29 1.76 -3.88 -8.62
C GLN A 29 0.36 -3.38 -8.26
N ARG A 30 -0.07 -2.23 -8.78
CA ARG A 30 -1.44 -1.70 -8.60
C ARG A 30 -2.50 -2.68 -9.12
N TYR A 31 -2.28 -3.25 -10.31
CA TYR A 31 -3.18 -4.25 -10.88
C TYR A 31 -3.29 -5.49 -9.99
N LEU A 32 -2.17 -6.05 -9.53
CA LEU A 32 -2.17 -7.22 -8.65
C LEU A 32 -2.89 -6.94 -7.32
N ILE A 33 -2.67 -5.77 -6.71
CA ILE A 33 -3.39 -5.37 -5.49
C ILE A 33 -4.89 -5.27 -5.74
N TRP A 34 -5.31 -4.68 -6.86
CA TRP A 34 -6.72 -4.56 -7.21
C TRP A 34 -7.39 -5.92 -7.43
N GLU A 35 -6.71 -6.84 -8.11
CA GLU A 35 -7.21 -8.21 -8.30
C GLU A 35 -7.38 -8.94 -6.96
N GLN A 36 -6.41 -8.82 -6.06
CA GLN A 36 -6.50 -9.40 -4.72
C GLN A 36 -7.60 -8.73 -3.88
N SER A 37 -7.77 -7.42 -4.02
CA SER A 37 -8.82 -6.62 -3.37
C SER A 37 -10.20 -7.15 -3.73
N LYS A 38 -10.47 -7.37 -5.02
CA LYS A 38 -11.73 -7.98 -5.49
C LYS A 38 -11.95 -9.37 -4.91
N LYS A 39 -10.94 -10.25 -5.03
CA LYS A 39 -11.03 -11.65 -4.56
C LYS A 39 -11.32 -11.77 -3.07
N LYS A 40 -10.87 -10.80 -2.26
CA LYS A 40 -11.04 -10.80 -0.80
C LYS A 40 -12.15 -9.89 -0.30
N GLY A 41 -12.80 -9.11 -1.18
CA GLY A 41 -13.78 -8.09 -0.77
C GLY A 41 -13.17 -7.05 0.18
N LEU A 42 -11.93 -6.64 -0.11
CA LEU A 42 -11.16 -5.63 0.64
C LEU A 42 -10.80 -4.48 -0.30
N SER A 43 -10.53 -3.29 0.24
CA SER A 43 -9.98 -2.19 -0.56
C SER A 43 -8.46 -2.32 -0.75
N PRO A 44 -7.87 -1.65 -1.76
CA PRO A 44 -6.42 -1.70 -1.99
C PRO A 44 -5.58 -1.36 -0.75
N ILE A 45 -5.97 -0.31 -0.01
CA ILE A 45 -5.26 0.09 1.21
C ILE A 45 -5.38 -0.97 2.32
N GLN A 46 -6.50 -1.68 2.41
CA GLN A 46 -6.66 -2.76 3.39
C GLN A 46 -5.74 -3.95 3.08
N ILE A 47 -5.59 -4.32 1.80
CA ILE A 47 -4.65 -5.36 1.37
C ILE A 47 -3.20 -4.93 1.68
N GLN A 48 -2.84 -3.70 1.31
CA GLN A 48 -1.52 -3.16 1.58
C GLN A 48 -1.19 -3.13 3.07
N LEU A 49 -2.13 -2.73 3.92
CA LEU A 49 -1.99 -2.76 5.37
C LEU A 49 -1.75 -4.18 5.89
N LEU A 50 -2.51 -5.17 5.43
CA LEU A 50 -2.32 -6.56 5.87
C LEU A 50 -0.94 -7.10 5.47
N ILE A 51 -0.49 -6.81 4.24
CA ILE A 51 0.85 -7.20 3.77
C ILE A 51 1.92 -6.53 4.65
N PHE A 52 1.81 -5.23 4.89
CA PHE A 52 2.76 -4.49 5.69
C PHE A 52 2.84 -5.02 7.12
N LEU A 53 1.70 -5.14 7.79
CA LEU A 53 1.62 -5.61 9.18
C LEU A 53 2.08 -7.07 9.35
N LYS A 54 2.03 -7.89 8.29
CA LYS A 54 2.54 -9.26 8.32
C LYS A 54 4.08 -9.32 8.25
N HIS A 55 4.72 -8.36 7.60
CA HIS A 55 6.15 -8.42 7.29
C HIS A 55 7.01 -7.38 8.02
N HIS A 56 6.40 -6.43 8.73
CA HIS A 56 7.10 -5.35 9.43
C HIS A 56 6.96 -5.47 10.94
N ARG A 57 7.85 -4.78 11.65
CA ARG A 57 7.85 -4.83 13.12
C ARG A 57 6.64 -4.09 13.68
N SER A 58 6.18 -4.55 14.82
CA SER A 58 4.94 -4.08 15.43
C SER A 58 4.98 -2.59 15.82
N GLU A 59 6.16 -2.02 16.07
CA GLU A 59 6.39 -0.61 16.37
C GLU A 59 6.02 0.30 15.18
N GLN A 60 6.03 -0.24 13.96
CA GLN A 60 5.62 0.45 12.73
C GLN A 60 4.10 0.32 12.48
N ALA A 61 3.35 -0.39 13.32
CA ALA A 61 1.92 -0.65 13.17
C ALA A 61 1.02 0.45 13.77
N THR A 62 1.52 1.68 13.87
CA THR A 62 0.73 2.82 14.38
C THR A 62 0.02 3.58 13.26
N VAL A 63 -1.16 4.15 13.53
CA VAL A 63 -1.92 4.93 12.54
C VAL A 63 -1.08 6.06 11.94
N SER A 64 -0.30 6.76 12.77
CA SER A 64 0.54 7.86 12.31
C SER A 64 1.67 7.40 11.40
N TYR A 65 2.31 6.27 11.72
CA TYR A 65 3.36 5.69 10.87
C TYR A 65 2.78 5.26 9.52
N LEU A 66 1.71 4.46 9.55
CA LEU A 66 1.09 3.92 8.35
C LEU A 66 0.55 5.01 7.41
N ALA A 67 0.03 6.11 7.96
CA ALA A 67 -0.43 7.24 7.15
C ALA A 67 0.74 7.86 6.36
N LYS A 68 1.90 8.02 7.00
CA LYS A 68 3.11 8.53 6.35
C LYS A 68 3.65 7.53 5.32
N GLU A 69 3.75 6.26 5.70
CA GLU A 69 4.27 5.17 4.86
C GLU A 69 3.47 5.01 3.56
N PHE A 70 2.14 5.05 3.64
CA PHE A 70 1.27 4.88 2.48
C PHE A 70 0.89 6.19 1.78
N HIS A 71 1.43 7.32 2.22
CA HIS A 71 1.11 8.65 1.68
C HIS A 71 -0.40 8.96 1.65
N VAL A 72 -1.10 8.60 2.73
CA VAL A 72 -2.54 8.84 2.90
C VAL A 72 -2.83 9.53 4.23
N THR A 73 -4.06 9.96 4.45
CA THR A 73 -4.43 10.64 5.68
C THR A 73 -4.64 9.66 6.85
N LYS A 74 -4.43 10.12 8.09
CA LYS A 74 -4.71 9.33 9.30
C LYS A 74 -6.17 8.85 9.39
N PRO A 75 -7.19 9.65 9.01
CA PRO A 75 -8.57 9.16 8.87
C PRO A 75 -8.68 7.95 7.93
N THR A 76 -8.07 8.01 6.74
CA THR A 76 -8.08 6.87 5.78
C THR A 76 -7.53 5.59 6.39
N ILE A 77 -6.39 5.68 7.09
CA ILE A 77 -5.82 4.52 7.80
C ILE A 77 -6.75 4.05 8.93
N SER A 78 -7.27 4.97 9.73
CA SER A 78 -8.15 4.64 10.86
C SER A 78 -9.40 3.88 10.41
N ASP A 79 -10.02 4.31 9.31
CA ASP A 79 -11.19 3.66 8.72
C ASP A 79 -10.85 2.28 8.15
N ALA A 80 -9.74 2.17 7.40
CA ALA A 80 -9.28 0.90 6.87
C ALA A 80 -9.00 -0.12 7.99
N VAL A 81 -8.33 0.31 9.05
CA VAL A 81 -8.04 -0.49 10.24
C VAL A 81 -9.31 -0.90 10.97
N LYS A 82 -10.29 0.00 11.12
CA LYS A 82 -11.58 -0.30 11.74
C LYS A 82 -12.29 -1.44 11.01
N ILE A 83 -12.33 -1.38 9.67
CA ILE A 83 -12.96 -2.42 8.85
C ILE A 83 -12.18 -3.74 8.95
N LEU A 84 -10.84 -3.71 8.89
CA LEU A 84 -10.02 -4.91 9.05
C LEU A 84 -10.23 -5.56 10.43
N PHE A 85 -10.36 -4.75 11.48
CA PHE A 85 -10.65 -5.21 12.83
C PHE A 85 -12.04 -5.84 12.94
N GLN A 86 -13.06 -5.21 12.35
CA GLN A 86 -14.42 -5.76 12.28
C GLN A 86 -14.47 -7.10 11.53
N LYS A 87 -13.66 -7.23 10.47
CA LYS A 87 -13.46 -8.49 9.73
C LYS A 87 -12.58 -9.51 10.45
N LYS A 88 -12.09 -9.20 11.66
CA LYS A 88 -11.19 -10.04 12.49
C LYS A 88 -9.88 -10.40 11.78
N LEU A 89 -9.41 -9.56 10.85
CA LEU A 89 -8.15 -9.76 10.15
C LEU A 89 -6.97 -9.13 10.89
N VAL A 90 -7.26 -8.18 11.78
CA VAL A 90 -6.29 -7.54 12.66
C VAL A 90 -6.84 -7.41 14.08
N VAL A 91 -5.96 -7.39 15.08
CA VAL A 91 -6.29 -7.14 16.49
C VAL A 91 -5.56 -5.93 17.03
N LYS A 92 -6.18 -5.19 17.95
CA LYS A 92 -5.52 -4.07 18.64
C LYS A 92 -4.82 -4.58 19.91
N LYS A 93 -3.53 -4.34 20.04
CA LYS A 93 -2.77 -4.54 21.29
C LYS A 93 -2.67 -3.19 22.03
N ARG A 94 -3.08 -3.13 23.30
CA ARG A 94 -2.82 -1.97 24.18
C ARG A 94 -1.41 -2.17 24.76
N MET A 95 -0.49 -1.25 24.51
CA MET A 95 -0.31 -0.12 25.43
C MET A 95 -0.38 1.28 24.78
N LEU A 96 -0.41 1.39 23.44
CA LEU A 96 -0.79 2.60 22.67
C LEU A 96 -0.97 2.22 21.17
N GLN A 97 -2.14 1.69 20.81
CA GLN A 97 -2.61 1.37 19.43
C GLN A 97 -1.62 0.66 18.49
N MET A 98 -1.45 -0.67 18.62
CA MET A 98 -0.77 -1.49 17.60
C MET A 98 -1.70 -2.55 17.01
N LEU A 99 -1.52 -2.88 15.73
CA LEU A 99 -2.27 -3.91 15.01
C LEU A 99 -1.45 -5.16 14.77
N VAL A 100 -2.02 -6.34 14.98
CA VAL A 100 -1.40 -7.65 14.65
C VAL A 100 -2.31 -8.42 13.71
N VAL A 101 -1.75 -9.07 12.69
CA VAL A 101 -2.49 -9.87 11.68
C VAL A 101 -2.82 -11.26 12.21
N MET A 102 -4.04 -11.76 11.96
CA MET A 102 -4.51 -13.10 12.41
C MET A 102 -4.37 -14.22 11.36
N LEU A 103 -3.25 -14.31 10.63
CA LEU A 103 -3.03 -15.34 9.60
C LEU A 103 -1.94 -16.33 9.96
#